data_AF-A0A3S1PXQ2-F1
#
_entry.id   AF-A0A3S1PXQ2-F1
#
_cell.length_a   1.000
_cell.length_b   1.000
_cell.length_c   1.000
_cell.angle_alpha   90.00
_cell.angle_beta   90.00
_cell.angle_gamma   90.00
#
_symmetry.space_group_name_H-M   'P 1'
#
loop_
_entity.id
_entity.type
_entity.pdbx_description
1 polymer ?
#
loop_
_entity_poly.entity_id
_entity_poly.type
_entity_poly.pdbx_seq_one_letter_code
_entity_poly.pdbx_strand_id
1 'polypeptide(L)'
;MAKEKGPRTSPSRMLSVVETVPDAVLEAVGAAKGVGRDRWEDLKKLVQVPANAVRAVGFASSEGFAAMQSDERFTLLLNFLRSSKGPKKGGRGVKAKAWAPADKSVSVTAKANGKAFTLALKAKDGPRFGGWISENLEQLYLAFRESEKTATGD
;
A
#
# COMPACT_ATOMS: atom_id res chain seq x y z
N MET A 1 -53.70 -19.78 6.89
CA MET A 1 -52.88 -19.82 8.12
C MET A 1 -51.42 -19.96 7.69
N ALA A 2 -50.74 -18.85 7.48
CA ALA A 2 -49.83 -18.20 8.44
C ALA A 2 -48.52 -18.99 8.62
N LYS A 3 -47.51 -18.67 7.78
CA LYS A 3 -46.13 -19.10 7.99
C LYS A 3 -45.41 -17.94 8.69
N GLU A 4 -45.33 -18.07 10.00
CA GLU A 4 -44.72 -17.12 10.93
C GLU A 4 -43.25 -16.88 10.53
N LYS A 5 -42.91 -15.65 10.14
CA LYS A 5 -41.52 -15.22 9.95
C LYS A 5 -40.98 -14.75 11.31
N GLY A 6 -40.36 -15.66 12.04
CA GLY A 6 -39.54 -15.31 13.19
C GLY A 6 -38.41 -14.34 12.79
N PRO A 7 -38.01 -13.41 13.68
CA PRO A 7 -36.99 -12.41 13.37
C PRO A 7 -35.65 -13.10 13.13
N ARG A 8 -35.08 -12.94 11.92
CA ARG A 8 -33.72 -13.39 11.59
C ARG A 8 -32.70 -12.58 12.39
N THR A 9 -32.42 -13.00 13.60
CA THR A 9 -31.20 -12.60 14.29
C THR A 9 -30.03 -13.09 13.42
N SER A 10 -29.07 -12.22 13.11
CA SER A 10 -27.95 -12.54 12.21
C SER A 10 -26.64 -12.75 13.01
N PRO A 11 -26.47 -13.86 13.74
CA PRO A 11 -25.16 -14.23 14.32
C PRO A 11 -24.13 -14.62 13.24
N SER A 12 -24.58 -14.87 12.00
CA SER A 12 -23.76 -15.33 10.87
C SER A 12 -22.69 -14.32 10.39
N ARG A 13 -22.86 -13.01 10.61
CA ARG A 13 -21.95 -11.99 10.05
C ARG A 13 -20.56 -12.01 10.68
N MET A 14 -20.50 -11.93 12.02
CA MET A 14 -19.22 -12.00 12.73
C MET A 14 -18.57 -13.39 12.60
N LEU A 15 -19.36 -14.47 12.54
CA LEU A 15 -18.83 -15.80 12.28
C LEU A 15 -18.13 -15.87 10.92
N SER A 16 -18.76 -15.31 9.88
CA SER A 16 -18.18 -15.24 8.55
C SER A 16 -16.91 -14.36 8.49
N VAL A 17 -16.78 -13.34 9.34
CA VAL A 17 -15.52 -12.59 9.48
C VAL A 17 -14.42 -13.50 10.02
N VAL A 18 -14.69 -14.24 11.10
CA VAL A 18 -13.72 -15.17 11.70
C VAL A 18 -13.30 -16.25 10.72
N GLU A 19 -14.23 -16.79 9.91
CA GLU A 19 -13.92 -17.80 8.89
C GLU A 19 -13.10 -17.27 7.71
N THR A 20 -13.16 -15.96 7.44
CA THR A 20 -12.51 -15.36 6.25
C THR A 20 -11.17 -14.70 6.58
N VAL A 21 -11.03 -14.13 7.78
CA VAL A 21 -9.82 -13.43 8.20
C VAL A 21 -8.79 -14.47 8.66
N PRO A 22 -7.53 -14.43 8.18
CA PRO A 22 -6.52 -15.39 8.62
C PRO A 22 -6.31 -15.39 10.13
N ASP A 23 -6.18 -16.56 10.75
CA ASP A 23 -6.01 -16.71 12.21
C ASP A 23 -4.85 -15.87 12.75
N ALA A 24 -3.72 -15.85 12.04
CA ALA A 24 -2.56 -15.04 12.39
C ALA A 24 -2.88 -13.53 12.52
N VAL A 25 -3.85 -13.04 11.74
CA VAL A 25 -4.33 -11.65 11.83
C VAL A 25 -5.27 -11.46 13.01
N LEU A 26 -6.18 -12.42 13.27
CA LEU A 26 -7.10 -12.38 14.41
C LEU A 26 -6.33 -12.39 15.74
N GLU A 27 -5.36 -13.30 15.88
CA GLU A 27 -4.51 -13.43 17.05
C GLU A 27 -3.65 -12.17 17.27
N ALA A 28 -3.02 -11.67 16.21
CA ALA A 28 -2.17 -10.48 16.30
C ALA A 28 -2.95 -9.21 16.63
N VAL A 29 -4.20 -9.08 16.19
CA VAL A 29 -5.06 -7.95 16.51
C VAL A 29 -5.67 -8.09 17.91
N GLY A 30 -6.06 -9.30 18.32
CA GLY A 30 -6.74 -9.58 19.59
C GLY A 30 -8.21 -9.14 19.61
N ALA A 31 -8.80 -9.10 20.81
CA ALA A 31 -10.26 -8.92 21.00
C ALA A 31 -10.85 -7.63 20.40
N ALA A 32 -10.04 -6.58 20.21
CA ALA A 32 -10.38 -5.27 19.64
C ALA A 32 -11.81 -4.79 19.98
N LYS A 33 -12.10 -4.72 21.29
CA LYS A 33 -13.46 -4.52 21.82
C LYS A 33 -14.05 -3.15 21.45
N GLY A 34 -13.21 -2.16 21.14
CA GLY A 34 -13.66 -0.84 20.66
C GLY A 34 -13.91 -0.78 19.15
N VAL A 35 -13.65 -1.86 18.42
CA VAL A 35 -13.85 -1.93 16.97
C VAL A 35 -15.26 -2.41 16.64
N GLY A 36 -16.06 -1.50 16.07
CA GLY A 36 -17.43 -1.80 15.64
C GLY A 36 -17.51 -2.87 14.54
N ARG A 37 -18.66 -3.55 14.46
CA ARG A 37 -18.92 -4.67 13.54
C ARG A 37 -18.71 -4.32 12.06
N ASP A 38 -19.07 -3.11 11.66
CA ASP A 38 -18.91 -2.67 10.26
C ASP A 38 -17.44 -2.60 9.83
N ARG A 39 -16.54 -2.26 10.76
CA ARG A 39 -15.11 -2.22 10.49
C ARG A 39 -14.55 -3.63 10.29
N TRP A 40 -15.02 -4.60 11.06
CA TRP A 40 -14.68 -6.02 10.88
C TRP A 40 -15.15 -6.57 9.54
N GLU A 41 -16.35 -6.19 9.09
CA GLU A 41 -16.84 -6.51 7.73
C GLU A 41 -15.99 -5.85 6.64
N ASP A 42 -15.51 -4.63 6.85
CA ASP A 42 -14.61 -3.98 5.91
C ASP A 42 -13.24 -4.67 5.82
N LEU A 43 -12.69 -5.14 6.96
CA LEU A 43 -11.47 -5.94 6.98
C LEU A 43 -11.67 -7.23 6.18
N LYS A 44 -12.77 -7.95 6.45
CA LYS A 44 -13.16 -9.18 5.73
C LYS A 44 -13.17 -8.95 4.21
N LYS A 45 -13.87 -7.92 3.73
CA LYS A 45 -13.93 -7.59 2.29
C LYS A 45 -12.55 -7.35 1.68
N LEU A 46 -11.63 -6.75 2.44
CA LEU A 46 -10.28 -6.47 1.96
C LEU A 46 -9.42 -7.73 1.89
N VAL A 47 -9.51 -8.63 2.88
CA VAL A 47 -8.71 -9.87 2.93
C VAL A 47 -9.25 -10.98 2.03
N GLN A 48 -10.49 -10.89 1.56
CA GLN A 48 -11.00 -11.78 0.50
C GLN A 48 -10.16 -11.73 -0.78
N VAL A 49 -9.39 -10.66 -0.99
CA VAL A 49 -8.35 -10.61 -2.03
C VAL A 49 -7.10 -11.33 -1.51
N PRO A 50 -6.65 -12.46 -2.11
CA PRO A 50 -5.55 -13.26 -1.56
C PRO A 50 -4.24 -12.47 -1.34
N ALA A 51 -3.93 -11.53 -2.24
CA ALA A 51 -2.77 -10.65 -2.08
C ALA A 51 -2.85 -9.74 -0.84
N ASN A 52 -4.05 -9.32 -0.45
CA ASN A 52 -4.26 -8.54 0.77
C ASN A 52 -4.23 -9.41 2.02
N ALA A 53 -4.70 -10.67 1.97
CA ALA A 53 -4.57 -11.60 3.08
C ALA A 53 -3.09 -11.85 3.43
N VAL A 54 -2.25 -12.14 2.42
CA VAL A 54 -0.80 -12.33 2.61
C VAL A 54 -0.15 -11.07 3.20
N ARG A 55 -0.54 -9.89 2.71
CA ARG A 55 -0.06 -8.61 3.23
C ARG A 55 -0.53 -8.33 4.66
N ALA A 56 -1.77 -8.69 5.00
CA ALA A 56 -2.31 -8.57 6.34
C ALA A 56 -1.51 -9.39 7.34
N VAL A 57 -1.23 -10.66 7.00
CA VAL A 57 -0.38 -11.55 7.82
C VAL A 57 1.03 -10.98 8.00
N GLY A 58 1.65 -10.52 6.90
CA GLY A 58 2.99 -9.93 6.97
C GLY A 58 3.05 -8.65 7.81
N PHE A 59 2.02 -7.80 7.75
CA PHE A 59 1.93 -6.59 8.55
C PHE A 59 1.65 -6.89 10.03
N ALA A 60 0.74 -7.83 10.30
CA ALA A 60 0.43 -8.31 11.64
C ALA A 60 1.64 -8.94 12.34
N SER A 61 2.57 -9.51 11.55
CA SER A 61 3.83 -10.09 12.04
C SER A 61 4.99 -9.08 12.13
N SER A 62 4.73 -7.78 11.92
CA SER A 62 5.79 -6.77 11.96
C SER A 62 6.23 -6.44 13.39
N GLU A 63 7.52 -6.13 13.52
CA GLU A 63 8.13 -5.76 14.80
C GLU A 63 7.46 -4.49 15.37
N GLY A 64 7.10 -4.52 16.65
CA GLY A 64 6.38 -3.43 17.31
C GLY A 64 4.86 -3.43 17.15
N PHE A 65 4.29 -4.24 16.24
CA PHE A 65 2.82 -4.36 16.11
C PHE A 65 2.19 -4.91 17.39
N ALA A 66 2.82 -5.92 18.01
CA ALA A 66 2.34 -6.52 19.25
C ALA A 66 2.39 -5.60 20.48
N ALA A 67 3.22 -4.54 20.45
CA ALA A 67 3.37 -3.60 21.56
C ALA A 67 2.25 -2.54 21.63
N MET A 68 1.40 -2.47 20.60
CA MET A 68 0.30 -1.50 20.50
C MET A 68 -1.00 -2.03 21.10
N GLN A 69 -1.91 -1.12 21.43
CA GLN A 69 -3.25 -1.47 21.92
C GLN A 69 -4.09 -2.15 20.83
N SER A 70 -4.95 -3.10 21.22
CA SER A 70 -5.70 -3.95 20.30
C SER A 70 -6.53 -3.19 19.25
N ASP A 71 -7.18 -2.10 19.63
CA ASP A 71 -7.97 -1.27 18.71
C ASP A 71 -7.09 -0.45 17.74
N GLU A 72 -5.90 -0.06 18.19
CA GLU A 72 -4.90 0.65 17.39
C GLU A 72 -4.29 -0.28 16.34
N ARG A 73 -3.94 -1.51 16.75
CA ARG A 73 -3.51 -2.60 15.85
C ARG A 73 -4.51 -2.83 14.72
N PHE A 74 -5.80 -2.93 15.07
CA PHE A 74 -6.86 -3.08 14.08
C PHE A 74 -6.91 -1.89 13.11
N THR A 75 -6.89 -0.67 13.64
CA THR A 75 -6.99 0.55 12.83
C THR A 75 -5.81 0.69 11.86
N LEU A 76 -4.59 0.42 12.32
CA LEU A 76 -3.38 0.46 11.50
C LEU A 76 -3.42 -0.60 10.40
N LEU A 77 -3.81 -1.83 10.73
CA LEU A 77 -3.95 -2.90 9.74
C LEU A 77 -4.99 -2.54 8.67
N LEU A 78 -6.17 -2.07 9.08
CA LEU A 78 -7.24 -1.70 8.15
C LEU A 78 -6.78 -0.57 7.23
N ASN A 79 -6.09 0.44 7.77
CA ASN A 79 -5.53 1.54 6.99
C ASN A 79 -4.42 1.08 6.04
N PHE A 80 -3.54 0.18 6.47
CA PHE A 80 -2.48 -0.41 5.64
C PHE A 80 -3.06 -1.17 4.43
N LEU A 81 -4.16 -1.91 4.63
CA LEU A 81 -4.84 -2.61 3.55
C LEU A 81 -5.56 -1.63 2.61
N ARG A 82 -6.21 -0.59 3.14
CA ARG A 82 -6.89 0.46 2.36
C ARG A 82 -5.94 1.35 1.57
N SER A 83 -4.76 1.65 2.11
CA SER A 83 -3.73 2.47 1.47
C SER A 83 -3.18 1.84 0.18
N SER A 84 -3.42 0.54 -0.01
CA SER A 84 -2.98 -0.22 -1.17
C SER A 84 -4.11 -0.53 -2.16
N LYS A 85 -5.05 0.40 -2.37
CA LYS A 85 -5.88 0.38 -3.59
C LYS A 85 -4.97 0.50 -4.82
N GLY A 86 -4.52 -0.65 -5.30
CA GLY A 86 -3.56 -0.83 -6.39
C GLY A 86 -2.41 -1.75 -5.98
N PRO A 87 -2.05 -2.78 -6.77
CA PRO A 87 -0.97 -3.69 -6.42
C PRO A 87 0.37 -2.95 -6.57
N LYS A 88 0.88 -2.35 -5.49
CA LYS A 88 2.32 -2.06 -5.40
C LYS A 88 2.97 -3.20 -4.64
N LYS A 89 3.50 -4.12 -5.43
CA LYS A 89 4.56 -5.07 -5.08
C LYS A 89 5.61 -4.31 -4.25
N GLY A 90 5.50 -4.45 -2.94
CA GLY A 90 6.28 -3.75 -1.94
C GLY A 90 7.07 -4.73 -1.10
N GLY A 91 7.72 -5.70 -1.75
CA GLY A 91 8.92 -6.28 -1.18
C GLY A 91 9.92 -5.16 -0.95
N ARG A 92 10.62 -5.23 0.19
CA ARG A 92 11.82 -4.43 0.54
C ARG A 92 12.54 -3.96 -0.72
N GLY A 93 12.69 -2.65 -0.91
CA GLY A 93 13.43 -2.15 -2.06
C GLY A 93 13.50 -0.64 -2.20
N VAL A 94 14.67 -0.13 -1.81
CA VAL A 94 15.36 1.08 -2.28
C VAL A 94 14.80 2.42 -1.79
N LYS A 95 15.64 3.16 -1.06
CA LYS A 95 15.42 4.56 -0.66
C LYS A 95 15.07 5.36 -1.91
N ALA A 96 13.81 5.75 -2.05
CA ALA A 96 13.38 6.55 -3.16
C ALA A 96 14.03 7.94 -3.05
N LYS A 97 14.82 8.33 -4.06
CA LYS A 97 15.44 9.66 -4.08
C LYS A 97 14.37 10.64 -4.56
N ALA A 98 14.00 11.59 -3.71
CA ALA A 98 13.01 12.61 -4.00
C ALA A 98 13.71 13.91 -4.40
N TRP A 99 13.28 14.53 -5.50
CA TRP A 99 13.72 15.85 -5.94
C TRP A 99 12.50 16.73 -6.22
N ALA A 100 12.61 18.01 -5.90
CA ALA A 100 11.64 19.03 -6.27
C ALA A 100 12.38 20.36 -6.52
N PRO A 101 11.91 21.19 -7.45
CA PRO A 101 12.39 22.56 -7.60
C PRO A 101 11.92 23.42 -6.40
N ALA A 102 12.57 24.58 -6.19
CA ALA A 102 12.34 25.44 -5.03
C ALA A 102 10.89 25.97 -4.94
N ASP A 103 10.24 26.17 -6.09
CA ASP A 103 8.84 26.59 -6.22
C ASP A 103 7.83 25.44 -6.01
N LYS A 104 8.32 24.21 -5.82
CA LYS A 104 7.51 22.98 -5.64
C LYS A 104 6.51 22.72 -6.77
N SER A 105 6.74 23.28 -7.95
CA SER A 105 5.88 23.12 -9.13
C SER A 105 5.83 21.68 -9.64
N VAL A 106 6.91 20.92 -9.41
CA VAL A 106 7.06 19.51 -9.73
C VAL A 106 7.57 18.73 -8.50
N SER A 107 7.09 17.51 -8.30
CA SER A 107 7.69 16.58 -7.34
C SER A 107 8.06 15.29 -8.04
N VAL A 108 9.34 14.93 -8.02
CA VAL A 108 9.88 13.73 -8.67
C VAL A 108 10.33 12.75 -7.60
N THR A 109 9.78 11.54 -7.65
CA THR A 109 10.26 10.41 -6.84
C THR A 109 10.87 9.38 -7.75
N ALA A 110 12.15 9.08 -7.55
CA ALA A 110 12.88 8.08 -8.31
C ALA A 110 12.97 6.76 -7.55
N LYS A 111 12.69 5.65 -8.24
CA LYS A 111 12.87 4.29 -7.70
C LYS A 111 13.61 3.42 -8.70
N ALA A 112 14.71 2.83 -8.27
CA ALA A 112 15.36 1.74 -8.99
C ALA A 112 14.79 0.39 -8.50
N ASN A 113 14.58 -0.54 -9.42
CA ASN A 113 14.17 -1.91 -9.15
C ASN A 113 14.95 -2.88 -10.04
N GLY A 114 16.16 -3.26 -9.60
CA GLY A 114 17.06 -4.10 -10.38
C GLY A 114 17.45 -3.42 -11.70
N LYS A 115 16.93 -3.95 -12.82
CA LYS A 115 17.20 -3.45 -14.18
C LYS A 115 16.29 -2.30 -14.64
N ALA A 116 15.28 -1.94 -13.85
CA ALA A 116 14.31 -0.91 -14.21
C ALA A 116 14.48 0.33 -13.32
N PHE A 117 14.32 1.51 -13.90
CA PHE A 117 14.25 2.78 -13.18
C PHE A 117 12.91 3.46 -13.46
N THR A 118 12.24 3.93 -12.42
CA THR A 118 10.93 4.57 -12.53
C THR A 118 10.97 5.95 -11.89
N LEU A 119 10.56 6.96 -12.65
CA LEU A 119 10.31 8.32 -12.18
C LEU A 119 8.81 8.52 -12.00
N ALA A 120 8.39 8.82 -10.77
CA ALA A 120 7.02 9.25 -10.48
C ALA A 120 7.01 10.77 -10.34
N LEU A 121 6.39 11.45 -11.32
CA LEU A 121 6.24 12.91 -11.34
C LEU A 121 4.83 13.30 -10.87
N LYS A 122 4.76 14.26 -9.96
CA LYS A 122 3.52 14.76 -9.34
C LYS A 122 3.57 16.30 -9.24
N ALA A 123 2.54 16.87 -8.63
CA ALA A 123 2.27 18.31 -8.51
C ALA A 123 1.77 18.93 -9.82
N LYS A 124 1.56 20.26 -9.80
CA LYS A 124 0.85 21.01 -10.84
C LYS A 124 1.45 20.81 -12.23
N ASP A 125 2.78 20.86 -12.33
CA ASP A 125 3.49 20.77 -13.60
C ASP A 125 4.04 19.37 -13.89
N GLY A 126 3.77 18.39 -13.01
CA GLY A 126 4.27 17.02 -13.12
C GLY A 126 3.96 16.34 -14.46
N PRO A 127 2.69 16.32 -14.94
CA PRO A 127 2.35 15.72 -16.24
C PRO A 127 3.02 16.41 -17.42
N ARG A 128 3.05 17.75 -17.42
CA ARG A 128 3.65 18.55 -18.49
C ARG A 128 5.16 18.31 -18.57
N PHE A 129 5.83 18.31 -17.43
CA PHE A 129 7.26 18.02 -17.36
C PHE A 129 7.58 16.57 -17.75
N GLY A 130 6.74 15.61 -17.36
CA GLY A 130 6.86 14.22 -17.79
C GLY A 130 6.73 14.04 -19.31
N GLY A 131 5.81 14.76 -19.95
CA GLY A 131 5.68 14.82 -21.41
C GLY A 131 6.95 15.35 -22.06
N TRP A 132 7.45 16.49 -21.59
CA TRP A 132 8.70 17.07 -22.09
C TRP A 132 9.90 16.11 -21.92
N ILE A 133 10.06 15.44 -20.77
CA ILE A 133 11.13 14.43 -20.59
C ILE A 133 11.01 13.34 -21.65
N SER A 134 9.79 12.86 -21.93
CA SER A 134 9.54 11.76 -22.85
C SER A 134 9.92 12.13 -24.29
N GLU A 135 9.70 13.38 -24.69
CA GLU A 135 10.10 13.91 -25.99
C GLU A 135 11.62 14.17 -26.11
N ASN A 136 12.31 14.32 -24.97
CA ASN A 136 13.74 14.68 -24.92
C ASN A 136 14.65 13.50 -24.49
N LEU A 137 14.14 12.26 -24.46
CA LEU A 137 14.88 11.09 -23.99
C LEU A 137 16.19 10.85 -24.75
N GLU A 138 16.21 11.07 -26.06
CA GLU A 138 17.41 10.91 -26.89
C GLU A 138 18.55 11.84 -26.42
N GLN A 139 18.25 13.12 -26.27
CA GLN A 139 19.22 14.13 -25.82
C GLN A 139 19.68 13.84 -24.38
N LEU A 140 18.76 13.46 -23.50
CA LEU A 140 19.09 13.08 -22.12
C LEU A 140 20.02 11.85 -22.08
N TYR A 141 19.80 10.87 -22.96
CA TYR A 141 20.65 9.69 -23.07
C TYR A 141 22.04 10.02 -23.63
N LEU A 142 22.13 10.88 -24.65
CA LEU A 142 23.40 11.34 -25.18
C LEU A 142 24.23 12.10 -24.14
N ALA A 143 23.61 13.03 -23.41
CA ALA A 143 24.26 13.76 -22.33
C ALA A 143 24.74 12.83 -21.20
N PHE A 144 23.95 11.82 -20.84
CA PHE A 144 24.37 10.78 -19.89
C PHE A 144 25.61 10.02 -20.38
N ARG A 145 25.61 9.56 -21.64
CA ARG A 145 26.75 8.85 -22.23
C ARG A 145 28.02 9.70 -22.28
N GLU A 146 27.87 11.00 -22.48
CA GLU A 146 29.00 11.93 -22.45
C GLU A 146 29.57 12.07 -21.05
N SER A 147 28.71 12.22 -20.02
CA SER A 147 29.18 12.31 -18.62
C SER A 147 29.94 11.08 -18.14
N GLU A 148 29.57 9.88 -18.59
CA GLU A 148 30.27 8.64 -18.25
C GLU A 148 31.66 8.56 -18.89
N LYS A 149 31.83 9.13 -20.09
CA LYS A 149 33.13 9.23 -20.76
C LYS A 149 34.06 10.19 -20.04
N THR A 150 33.54 11.30 -19.51
CA THR A 150 34.34 12.27 -18.75
C THR A 150 34.73 11.73 -17.38
N ALA A 151 33.93 10.85 -16.78
CA ALA A 151 34.19 10.28 -15.45
C ALA A 151 35.17 9.09 -15.45
N THR A 152 35.41 8.44 -16.60
CA THR A 152 36.29 7.26 -16.72
C THR A 152 37.67 7.62 -17.27
N GLY A 153 37.98 8.91 -17.41
CA GLY A 153 39.18 9.43 -18.08
C GLY A 153 40.26 10.02 -17.17
N ASP A 154 40.26 9.74 -15.87
CA ASP A 154 41.32 10.13 -14.91
C ASP A 154 41.91 8.88 -14.22
#